data_AF-A0A0X8D8B8-F1
#
_entry.id   AF-A0A0X8D8B8-F1
#
_cell.length_a   1.000
_cell.length_b   1.000
_cell.length_c   1.000
_cell.angle_alpha   90.00
_cell.angle_beta   90.00
_cell.angle_gamma   90.00
#
_symmetry.space_group_name_H-M   'P 1'
#
loop_
_entity.id
_entity.type
_entity.pdbx_description
1 polymer ?
#
loop_
_entity_poly.entity_id
_entity_poly.type
_entity_poly.pdbx_seq_one_letter_code
_entity_poly.pdbx_strand_id
1 'polypeptide(L)'
;MYTPSEVAEALGLLTKRGRPHAALAKALLRQIKAQPIAYDNGKPVYGHCVLSVIRATFGQAVNYELPECVEIRGRRFRVRYWPEESVS
;
A
#
# COMPACT_ATOMS: atom_id res chain seq x y z
N MET A 1 4.91 13.58 -3.07
CA MET A 1 4.13 12.92 -4.15
C MET A 1 4.62 11.48 -4.23
N TYR A 2 3.77 10.52 -4.58
CA TYR A 2 4.12 9.09 -4.50
C TYR A 2 3.69 8.32 -5.75
N THR A 3 4.63 7.61 -6.36
CA THR A 3 4.35 6.51 -7.29
C THR A 3 3.75 5.32 -6.53
N PRO A 4 3.12 4.35 -7.20
CA PRO A 4 2.59 3.17 -6.53
C PRO A 4 3.63 2.36 -5.74
N SER A 5 4.91 2.38 -6.15
CA SER A 5 5.98 1.72 -5.38
C SER A 5 6.27 2.46 -4.08
N GLU A 6 6.35 3.79 -4.12
CA GLU A 6 6.58 4.61 -2.93
C GLU A 6 5.35 4.61 -2.00
N VAL A 7 4.13 4.50 -2.56
CA VAL A 7 2.92 4.24 -1.76
C VAL A 7 3.03 2.90 -1.03
N ALA A 8 3.49 1.85 -1.72
CA ALA A 8 3.69 0.54 -1.08
C ALA A 8 4.73 0.62 0.05
N GLU A 9 5.85 1.30 -0.19
CA GLU A 9 6.91 1.50 0.79
C GLU A 9 6.45 2.31 2.00
N ALA A 10 5.80 3.46 1.80
CA ALA A 10 5.27 4.32 2.87
C ALA A 10 4.13 3.67 3.68
N LEU A 11 3.55 2.58 3.16
CA LEU A 11 2.56 1.74 3.81
C LEU A 11 3.15 0.40 4.28
N GLY A 12 4.47 0.21 4.22
CA GLY A 12 5.16 -1.02 4.65
C GLY A 12 4.67 -2.28 3.93
N LEU A 13 4.08 -2.13 2.75
CA LEU A 13 3.58 -3.23 1.92
C LEU A 13 4.76 -3.84 1.18
N LEU A 14 5.43 -4.80 1.82
CA LEU A 14 6.61 -5.45 1.26
C LEU A 14 6.30 -6.85 0.74
N THR A 15 7.00 -7.24 -0.33
CA THR A 15 7.05 -8.63 -0.80
C THR A 15 7.89 -9.48 0.15
N LYS A 16 7.84 -10.82 0.01
CA LYS A 16 8.70 -11.74 0.80
C LYS A 16 10.21 -11.47 0.67
N ARG A 17 10.63 -10.73 -0.36
CA ARG A 17 12.03 -10.34 -0.61
C ARG A 17 12.35 -8.92 -0.10
N GLY A 18 11.48 -8.32 0.70
CA GLY A 18 11.67 -6.97 1.26
C GLY A 18 11.48 -5.82 0.27
N ARG A 19 11.02 -6.10 -0.95
CA ARG A 19 10.78 -5.05 -1.98
C ARG A 19 9.37 -4.48 -1.89
N PRO A 20 9.14 -3.19 -2.19
CA PRO A 20 7.80 -2.61 -2.21
C PRO A 20 6.84 -3.34 -3.14
N HIS A 21 5.67 -3.69 -2.63
CA HIS A 21 4.65 -4.45 -3.33
C HIS A 21 3.75 -3.53 -4.18
N ALA A 22 4.32 -2.90 -5.21
CA ALA A 22 3.64 -1.91 -6.06
C ALA A 22 2.29 -2.39 -6.65
N ALA A 23 2.15 -3.69 -6.96
CA ALA A 23 0.89 -4.25 -7.45
C ALA A 23 -0.26 -4.20 -6.42
N LEU A 24 0.07 -4.36 -5.13
CA LEU A 24 -0.89 -4.30 -4.04
C LEU A 24 -1.30 -2.84 -3.79
N ALA A 25 -0.33 -1.92 -3.74
CA ALA A 25 -0.62 -0.50 -3.68
C ALA A 25 -1.50 -0.02 -4.84
N LYS A 26 -1.25 -0.48 -6.08
CA LYS A 26 -2.13 -0.20 -7.23
C LYS A 26 -3.56 -0.70 -7.02
N ALA A 27 -3.74 -1.87 -6.41
CA ALA A 27 -5.06 -2.41 -6.11
C ALA A 27 -5.78 -1.57 -5.05
N LEU A 28 -5.10 -1.19 -3.98
CA LEU A 28 -5.63 -0.33 -2.92
C LEU A 28 -6.01 1.05 -3.46
N LEU A 29 -5.14 1.69 -4.24
CA LEU A 29 -5.40 2.97 -4.90
C LEU A 29 -6.64 2.91 -5.79
N ARG A 30 -6.83 1.80 -6.53
CA ARG A 30 -8.06 1.57 -7.32
C ARG A 30 -9.30 1.39 -6.44
N GLN A 31 -9.18 0.70 -5.33
CA GLN A 31 -10.30 0.44 -4.42
C GLN A 31 -10.82 1.73 -3.77
N ILE A 32 -9.93 2.64 -3.39
CA ILE A 32 -10.30 3.99 -2.90
C ILE A 32 -10.60 4.98 -4.04
N LYS A 33 -10.62 4.50 -5.30
CA LYS A 33 -10.84 5.32 -6.51
C LYS A 33 -9.91 6.54 -6.59
N ALA A 34 -8.68 6.41 -6.10
CA ALA A 34 -7.70 7.49 -6.14
C ALA A 34 -7.31 7.82 -7.58
N GLN A 35 -7.40 9.10 -7.93
CA GLN A 35 -6.90 9.61 -9.21
C GLN A 35 -5.45 10.10 -9.06
N PRO A 36 -4.59 9.86 -10.07
CA PRO A 36 -3.26 10.45 -10.08
C PRO A 36 -3.35 11.96 -10.24
N ILE A 37 -2.49 12.68 -9.53
CA ILE A 37 -2.37 14.14 -9.61
C ILE A 37 -1.45 14.57 -10.76
N ALA A 38 -0.56 13.67 -11.19
CA ALA A 38 0.38 13.88 -12.27
C ALA A 38 0.83 12.54 -12.87
N TYR A 39 1.55 12.61 -13.99
CA TYR A 39 2.24 11.48 -14.58
C TYR A 39 3.72 11.85 -14.76
N ASP A 40 4.61 11.06 -14.16
CA ASP A 40 6.06 11.21 -14.31
C ASP A 40 6.58 10.07 -15.20
N ASN A 41 7.12 10.41 -16.37
CA ASN A 41 7.61 9.43 -17.35
C ASN A 41 6.59 8.32 -17.65
N GLY A 42 5.31 8.69 -17.79
CA GLY A 42 4.19 7.76 -18.04
C GLY A 42 3.74 6.96 -16.81
N LYS A 43 4.36 7.16 -15.64
CA LYS A 43 3.94 6.53 -14.38
C LYS A 43 2.99 7.45 -13.60
N PRO A 44 1.86 6.94 -13.09
CA PRO A 44 0.94 7.74 -12.30
C PRO A 44 1.58 8.12 -10.96
N VAL A 45 1.39 9.37 -10.56
CA VAL A 45 1.87 9.94 -9.30
C VAL A 45 0.68 10.43 -8.48
N TYR A 46 0.69 10.14 -7.18
CA TYR A 46 -0.42 10.38 -6.26
C TYR A 46 -0.02 11.38 -5.17
N GLY A 47 -1.00 12.15 -4.69
CA GLY A 47 -0.81 13.09 -3.59
C GLY A 47 -0.64 12.37 -2.25
N HIS A 48 -0.06 13.04 -1.26
CA HIS A 48 0.17 12.46 0.08
C HIS A 48 -1.14 12.02 0.77
N CYS A 49 -2.27 12.68 0.46
CA CYS A 49 -3.58 12.37 1.03
C CYS A 49 -3.98 10.89 0.85
N VAL A 50 -3.52 10.21 -0.22
CA VAL A 50 -3.87 8.80 -0.46
C VAL A 50 -3.34 7.88 0.65
N LEU A 51 -2.23 8.21 1.30
CA LEU A 51 -1.68 7.41 2.38
C LEU A 51 -2.64 7.42 3.58
N SER A 52 -3.11 8.61 3.96
CA SER A 52 -4.06 8.78 5.07
C SER A 52 -5.41 8.14 4.75
N VAL A 53 -5.89 8.24 3.51
CA VAL A 53 -7.14 7.58 3.09
C VAL A 53 -6.99 6.07 3.12
N ILE A 54 -5.90 5.51 2.58
CA ILE A 54 -5.64 4.06 2.64
C ILE A 54 -5.54 3.62 4.11
N ARG A 55 -4.81 4.37 4.96
CA ARG A 55 -4.75 4.10 6.39
C ARG A 55 -6.10 4.28 7.09
N ALA A 56 -6.99 5.17 6.69
CA ALA A 56 -8.29 5.30 7.33
C ALA A 56 -9.24 4.17 6.88
N THR A 57 -9.28 3.89 5.57
CA THR A 57 -10.16 2.90 4.96
C THR A 57 -9.77 1.47 5.31
N PHE A 58 -8.47 1.19 5.35
CA PHE A 58 -7.95 -0.15 5.65
C PHE A 58 -7.34 -0.22 7.04
N GLY A 59 -6.90 0.88 7.65
CA GLY A 59 -6.22 0.87 8.95
C GLY A 59 -7.06 0.34 10.10
N GLN A 60 -8.39 0.51 10.09
CA GLN A 60 -9.26 -0.17 11.08
C GLN A 60 -9.37 -1.67 10.83
N ALA A 61 -9.19 -2.14 9.58
CA ALA A 61 -9.00 -3.55 9.26
C ALA A 61 -7.53 -4.01 9.41
N VAL A 62 -6.60 -3.11 9.77
CA VAL A 62 -5.14 -3.35 9.92
C VAL A 62 -4.69 -3.21 11.38
N ASN A 63 -5.46 -2.52 12.24
CA ASN A 63 -5.33 -2.53 13.71
C ASN A 63 -5.98 -3.77 14.35
N TYR A 64 -6.81 -4.50 13.60
CA TYR A 64 -6.80 -5.95 13.68
C TYR A 64 -5.65 -6.40 12.83
N GLU A 65 -4.78 -7.24 13.35
CA GLU A 65 -3.74 -7.93 12.59
C GLU A 65 -4.17 -8.09 11.12
N LEU A 66 -3.64 -7.27 10.19
CA LEU A 66 -3.73 -7.47 8.74
C LEU A 66 -3.67 -8.97 8.53
N PRO A 67 -4.73 -9.59 7.98
CA PRO A 67 -4.77 -11.02 7.86
C PRO A 67 -3.48 -11.42 7.14
N GLU A 68 -2.81 -12.46 7.65
CA GLU A 68 -1.59 -13.01 7.06
C GLU A 68 -1.72 -13.15 5.53
N CYS A 69 -2.96 -13.25 5.03
CA CYS A 69 -3.26 -13.05 3.62
C CYS A 69 -4.41 -12.07 3.35
N VAL A 70 -4.25 -11.22 2.33
CA VAL A 70 -5.33 -10.41 1.71
C VAL A 70 -5.78 -11.08 0.41
N GLU A 71 -7.08 -11.20 0.18
CA GLU A 71 -7.64 -11.73 -1.07
C GLU A 71 -8.08 -10.59 -2.00
N ILE A 72 -7.55 -10.57 -3.22
CA ILE A 72 -7.90 -9.59 -4.25
C ILE A 72 -8.29 -10.34 -5.52
N ARG A 73 -9.55 -10.16 -5.97
CA ARG A 73 -10.11 -10.83 -7.17
C ARG A 73 -9.92 -12.36 -7.14
N GLY A 74 -10.20 -13.00 -6.00
CA GLY A 74 -10.06 -14.45 -5.84
C GLY A 74 -8.62 -14.96 -5.72
N ARG A 75 -7.63 -14.06 -5.58
CA ARG A 75 -6.21 -14.43 -5.40
C ARG A 75 -5.73 -13.99 -4.03
N ARG A 76 -5.08 -14.91 -3.31
CA ARG A 76 -4.62 -14.76 -1.92
C ARG A 76 -3.17 -14.30 -1.87
N PHE A 77 -2.90 -13.16 -1.24
CA PHE A 77 -1.58 -12.53 -1.13
C PHE A 77 -1.10 -12.51 0.31
N ARG A 78 0.07 -13.08 0.61
CA ARG A 78 0.62 -13.08 1.97
C ARG A 78 1.17 -11.69 2.34
N VAL A 79 0.65 -11.09 3.40
CA VAL A 79 1.11 -9.81 3.95
C VAL A 79 2.12 -10.11 5.05
N ARG A 80 3.36 -9.61 4.91
CA ARG A 80 4.36 -9.62 5.99
C ARG A 80 4.58 -8.18 6.43
N TYR A 81 4.56 -7.97 7.73
CA TYR A 81 4.66 -6.65 8.35
C TYR A 81 6.04 -5.99 8.24
N TRP A 82 5.95 -4.66 8.22
CA TRP A 82 6.87 -3.63 8.71
C TRP A 82 8.09 -4.12 9.50
N PRO A 83 9.33 -3.70 9.17
CA PRO A 83 10.41 -3.75 10.15
C PRO A 83 10.17 -2.66 11.19
N GLU A 84 10.08 -3.06 12.44
CA GLU A 84 10.16 -2.22 13.64
C GLU A 84 11.14 -1.06 13.43
N GLU A 85 10.67 0.19 13.51
CA GLU A 85 11.57 1.25 13.94
C GLU A 85 11.67 1.15 15.46
N SER A 86 12.88 0.77 15.87
CA SER A 86 13.34 0.57 17.24
C SER A 86 13.02 1.79 18.11
N VAL A 87 12.23 1.57 19.16
CA VAL A 87 12.33 2.40 20.36
C VAL A 87 13.47 1.82 21.18
N SER A 88 14.59 2.53 21.25
CA SER A 88 15.64 2.38 22.26
C SER A 88 16.15 3.77 22.62
#